data_AF-A0A8S0Z227-F1
#
_entry.id   AF-A0A8S0Z227-F1
#
_cell.length_a   1.000
_cell.length_b   1.000
_cell.length_c   1.000
_cell.angle_alpha   90.00
_cell.angle_beta   90.00
_cell.angle_gamma   90.00
#
_symmetry.space_group_name_H-M   'P 1'
#
loop_
_entity.id
_entity.type
_entity.pdbx_description
1 polymer ?
#
loop_
_entity_poly.entity_id
_entity_poly.type
_entity_poly.pdbx_seq_one_letter_code
_entity_poly.pdbx_strand_id
1 'polypeptide(L)'
;MLSVVICGAVPSMVRSVRLYSQCSHMYVNVFPNGTIMARSDGNDQPNLTISTRGVSLELLIHSPVQDMFLCFNRSRLVGRRLTRYQAERQPNCLFKEEFVDGYNRYHLVKNEDRYIGFNRRGVQLRRGKSRLSERLHKCFSFMKEAHDFDINRHNIMRAGDLPKWRPQRRLRPPPQNSIKPPCHGVRHHHGRHQRRRNCDGT
;
A
#
# COMPACT_ATOMS: atom_id res chain seq x y z
N MET A 1 22.16 47.00 5.35
CA MET A 1 22.23 45.72 6.09
C MET A 1 21.27 44.75 5.41
N LEU A 2 21.78 43.63 4.89
CA LEU A 2 20.97 42.58 4.26
C LEU A 2 20.40 41.68 5.36
N SER A 3 19.08 41.65 5.53
CA SER A 3 18.43 40.70 6.43
C SER A 3 18.21 39.38 5.69
N VAL A 4 18.98 38.35 6.04
CA VAL A 4 18.74 36.98 5.54
C VAL A 4 17.64 36.36 6.37
N VAL A 5 16.44 36.25 5.80
CA VAL A 5 15.34 35.48 6.35
C VAL A 5 15.62 34.00 6.09
N ILE A 6 16.06 33.27 7.11
CA ILE A 6 16.11 31.80 7.05
C ILE A 6 14.71 31.26 7.34
N CYS A 7 13.81 31.32 6.35
CA CYS A 7 12.61 30.50 6.34
C CYS A 7 12.97 29.08 5.89
N GLY A 8 13.62 28.34 6.78
CA GLY A 8 13.97 26.93 6.60
C GLY A 8 13.22 26.02 7.56
N ALA A 9 11.93 26.24 7.79
CA ALA A 9 11.11 25.26 8.47
C ALA A 9 10.96 24.06 7.53
N VAL A 10 11.86 23.08 7.63
CA VAL A 10 11.66 21.76 7.04
C VAL A 10 10.31 21.29 7.57
N PRO A 11 9.27 21.15 6.73
CA PRO A 11 7.98 20.72 7.22
C PRO A 11 8.19 19.40 7.92
N SER A 12 7.68 19.27 9.16
CA SER A 12 7.60 17.98 9.83
C SER A 12 7.03 17.01 8.81
N MET A 13 7.79 15.98 8.44
CA MET A 13 7.48 15.19 7.27
C MET A 13 6.39 14.20 7.67
N VAL A 14 5.15 14.54 7.34
CA VAL A 14 3.97 13.74 7.62
C VAL A 14 3.72 12.80 6.44
N ARG A 15 3.63 11.49 6.69
CA ARG A 15 3.30 10.49 5.66
C ARG A 15 2.14 9.63 6.10
N SER A 16 1.15 9.48 5.23
CA SER A 16 0.07 8.50 5.37
C SER A 16 0.53 7.16 4.81
N VAL A 17 0.53 6.13 5.64
CA VAL A 17 1.04 4.79 5.31
C VAL A 17 0.16 3.70 5.89
N ARG A 18 0.21 2.51 5.29
CA ARG A 18 -0.21 1.26 5.91
C ARG A 18 1.04 0.50 6.36
N LEU A 19 1.00 -0.05 7.57
CA LEU A 19 2.12 -0.84 8.12
C LEU A 19 1.80 -2.33 8.02
N TYR A 20 2.41 -3.01 7.05
CA TYR A 20 2.27 -4.44 6.85
C TYR A 20 3.31 -5.21 7.68
N SER A 21 2.86 -6.07 8.60
CA SER A 21 3.73 -6.87 9.48
C SER A 21 4.27 -8.09 8.75
N GLN A 22 5.60 -8.23 8.69
CA GLN A 22 6.27 -9.36 8.05
C GLN A 22 5.95 -10.70 8.73
N CYS A 23 5.73 -10.70 10.04
CA CYS A 23 5.53 -11.94 10.80
C CYS A 23 4.09 -12.43 10.79
N SER A 24 3.12 -11.52 10.73
CA SER A 24 1.70 -11.86 10.73
C SER A 24 1.05 -11.83 9.37
N HIS A 25 1.72 -11.26 8.35
CA HIS A 25 1.15 -11.05 7.02
C HIS A 25 -0.16 -10.25 7.03
N MET A 26 -0.26 -9.33 7.99
CA MET A 26 -1.44 -8.52 8.27
C MET A 26 -1.00 -7.11 8.58
N TYR A 27 -1.93 -6.17 8.57
CA TYR A 27 -1.61 -4.76 8.76
C TYR A 27 -2.00 -4.27 10.15
N VAL A 28 -1.28 -3.25 10.62
CA VAL A 28 -1.55 -2.63 11.92
C VAL A 28 -2.90 -1.93 11.92
N ASN A 29 -3.73 -2.29 12.91
CA ASN A 29 -5.05 -1.74 13.16
C ASN A 29 -5.13 -1.13 14.55
N VAL A 30 -5.80 0.01 14.65
CA VAL A 30 -6.18 0.66 15.90
C VAL A 30 -7.69 0.57 16.04
N PHE A 31 -8.16 -0.03 17.13
CA PHE A 31 -9.59 -0.21 17.41
C PHE A 31 -10.13 0.96 18.25
N PRO A 32 -11.46 1.21 18.24
CA PRO A 32 -12.09 2.29 19.01
C PRO A 32 -11.82 2.24 20.52
N ASN A 33 -11.54 1.06 21.07
CA ASN A 33 -11.19 0.88 22.48
C ASN A 33 -9.69 1.11 22.78
N GLY A 34 -8.91 1.59 21.81
CA GLY A 34 -7.47 1.79 21.93
C GLY A 34 -6.63 0.52 21.86
N THR A 35 -7.23 -0.64 21.58
CA THR A 35 -6.48 -1.87 21.30
C THR A 35 -5.79 -1.76 19.95
N ILE A 36 -4.57 -2.27 19.86
CA ILE A 36 -3.81 -2.32 18.61
C ILE A 36 -3.49 -3.77 18.27
N MET A 37 -3.81 -4.22 17.07
CA MET A 37 -3.49 -5.57 16.60
C MET A 37 -3.13 -5.52 15.13
N ALA A 38 -2.44 -6.55 14.62
CA ALA A 38 -2.37 -6.73 13.18
C ALA A 38 -3.57 -7.58 12.73
N ARG A 39 -4.38 -7.08 11.80
CA ARG A 39 -5.46 -7.83 11.14
C ARG A 39 -5.49 -7.52 9.65
N SER A 40 -6.18 -8.36 8.89
CA SER A 40 -6.48 -8.13 7.49
C SER A 40 -7.99 -8.18 7.35
N ASP A 41 -8.61 -7.01 7.23
CA ASP A 41 -10.07 -6.89 7.12
C ASP A 41 -10.45 -6.60 5.65
N GLY A 42 -9.97 -7.44 4.73
CA GLY A 42 -10.15 -7.25 3.28
C GLY A 42 -9.26 -6.15 2.69
N ASN A 43 -9.80 -5.36 1.75
CA ASN A 43 -9.07 -4.27 1.07
C ASN A 43 -9.04 -2.96 1.88
N ASP A 44 -9.91 -2.80 2.87
CA ASP A 44 -10.10 -1.53 3.59
C ASP A 44 -9.25 -1.47 4.85
N GLN A 45 -7.94 -1.44 4.65
CA GLN A 45 -7.01 -1.34 5.76
C GLN A 45 -6.78 0.14 6.15
N PRO A 46 -7.01 0.55 7.41
CA PRO A 46 -6.86 1.93 7.82
C PRO A 46 -5.41 2.40 7.78
N ASN A 47 -5.24 3.66 7.40
CA ASN A 47 -3.94 4.31 7.37
C ASN A 47 -3.49 4.75 8.75
N LEU A 48 -2.18 4.83 8.90
CA LEU A 48 -1.49 5.50 9.97
C LEU A 48 -0.74 6.70 9.40
N THR A 49 -0.68 7.77 10.19
CA THR A 49 0.10 8.95 9.89
C THR A 49 1.39 8.90 10.71
N ILE A 50 2.53 8.83 10.03
CA ILE A 50 3.85 8.95 10.66
C ILE A 50 4.33 10.39 10.47
N SER A 51 4.71 11.05 11.56
CA SER A 51 5.22 12.42 11.52
C SER A 51 6.49 12.55 12.34
N THR A 52 7.46 13.31 11.81
CA THR A 52 8.72 13.58 12.51
C THR A 52 8.59 14.75 13.48
N ARG A 53 9.34 14.68 14.59
CA ARG A 53 9.51 15.78 15.56
C ARG A 53 10.84 16.50 15.29
N GLY A 54 10.76 17.66 14.65
CA GLY A 54 11.91 18.53 14.39
C GLY A 54 13.08 17.79 13.73
N VAL A 55 14.31 18.10 14.17
CA VAL A 55 15.56 17.52 13.64
C VAL A 55 15.90 16.16 14.28
N SER A 56 15.25 15.80 15.39
CA SER A 56 15.59 14.59 16.19
C SER A 56 15.24 13.24 15.54
N LEU A 57 14.60 13.25 14.37
CA LEU A 57 14.08 12.05 13.66
C LEU A 57 13.16 11.16 14.51
N GLU A 58 12.70 11.64 15.66
CA GLU A 58 11.70 10.97 16.47
C GLU A 58 10.34 11.05 15.80
N LEU A 59 9.60 9.95 15.89
CA LEU A 59 8.36 9.74 15.17
C LEU A 59 7.19 9.67 16.14
N LEU A 60 6.12 10.34 15.73
CA LEU A 60 4.77 10.07 16.22
C LEU A 60 4.03 9.26 15.18
N ILE A 61 3.34 8.22 15.64
CA ILE A 61 2.46 7.40 14.80
C ILE A 61 1.03 7.64 15.29
N HIS A 62 0.18 8.17 14.41
CA HIS A 62 -1.21 8.52 14.67
C HIS A 62 -2.13 7.67 13.81
N SER A 63 -3.29 7.28 14.33
CA SER A 63 -4.39 6.72 13.56
C SER A 63 -5.42 7.82 13.33
N PRO A 64 -5.55 8.34 12.09
CA PRO A 64 -6.55 9.37 11.78
C PRO A 64 -7.98 8.86 11.98
N VAL A 65 -8.24 7.60 11.67
CA VAL A 65 -9.58 7.00 11.74
C VAL A 65 -10.12 6.98 13.17
N GLN A 66 -9.27 6.66 14.15
CA GLN A 66 -9.67 6.60 15.56
C GLN A 66 -9.32 7.86 16.36
N ASP A 67 -8.61 8.80 15.73
CA ASP A 67 -7.95 9.94 16.35
C ASP A 67 -7.13 9.57 17.60
N MET A 68 -6.18 8.65 17.42
CA MET A 68 -5.34 8.14 18.52
C MET A 68 -3.87 8.07 18.13
N PHE A 69 -3.00 8.48 19.04
CA PHE A 69 -1.57 8.24 18.95
C PHE A 69 -1.23 6.86 19.50
N LEU A 70 -0.32 6.16 18.82
CA LEU A 70 0.24 4.90 19.31
C LEU A 70 1.22 5.21 20.45
N CYS A 71 1.02 4.55 21.59
CA CYS A 71 1.88 4.71 22.76
C CYS A 71 2.06 3.38 23.48
N PHE A 72 3.22 3.17 24.09
CA PHE A 72 3.40 2.06 25.03
C PHE A 72 2.82 2.41 26.41
N ASN A 73 1.92 1.58 26.91
CA ASN A 73 1.58 1.49 28.32
C ASN A 73 2.27 0.25 28.92
N ARG A 74 3.34 0.47 29.69
CA ARG A 74 4.25 -0.58 30.16
C ARG A 74 4.76 -1.42 28.97
N SER A 75 4.29 -2.65 28.83
CA SER A 75 4.66 -3.57 27.75
C SER A 75 3.64 -3.68 26.62
N ARG A 76 2.51 -2.97 26.71
CA ARG A 76 1.41 -3.03 25.74
C ARG A 76 1.43 -1.78 24.86
N LEU A 77 1.30 -1.96 23.56
CA LEU A 77 1.05 -0.89 22.62
C LEU A 77 -0.46 -0.58 22.64
N VAL A 78 -0.81 0.67 22.86
CA VAL A 78 -2.19 1.14 22.96
C VAL A 78 -2.38 2.44 22.18
N GLY A 79 -3.58 2.64 21.64
CA GLY A 79 -4.03 3.93 21.15
C GLY A 79 -4.39 4.83 22.32
N ARG A 80 -3.92 6.08 22.31
CA ARG A 80 -4.32 7.12 23.28
C ARG A 80 -4.80 8.35 22.54
N ARG A 81 -5.96 8.86 22.96
CA ARG A 81 -6.44 10.18 22.53
C ARG A 81 -5.60 11.25 23.22
N LEU A 82 -4.80 11.93 22.44
CA LEU A 82 -3.88 12.97 22.88
C LEU A 82 -3.84 14.04 21.79
N THR A 83 -3.64 15.30 22.17
CA THR A 83 -3.22 16.30 21.18
C THR A 83 -1.79 16.02 20.74
N ARG A 84 -1.40 16.50 19.55
CA ARG A 84 -0.02 16.38 19.08
C ARG A 84 0.99 16.89 20.12
N TYR A 85 0.74 18.08 20.68
CA TYR A 85 1.56 18.70 21.72
C TYR A 85 1.71 17.85 22.99
N GLN A 86 0.66 17.13 23.38
CA GLN A 86 0.73 16.17 24.49
C GLN A 86 1.56 14.94 24.09
N ALA A 87 1.31 14.36 22.91
CA ALA A 87 2.03 13.18 22.44
C ALA A 87 3.54 13.44 22.29
N GLU A 88 3.96 14.61 21.82
CA GLU A 88 5.37 15.00 21.67
C GLU A 88 6.14 15.07 22.99
N ARG A 89 5.46 15.26 24.13
CA ARG A 89 6.06 15.27 25.47
C ARG A 89 6.00 13.91 26.17
N GLN A 90 5.33 12.93 25.58
CA GLN A 90 5.14 11.63 26.20
C GLN A 90 6.19 10.66 25.63
N PRO A 91 7.27 10.34 26.38
CA PRO A 91 8.38 9.53 25.86
C PRO A 91 7.98 8.09 25.55
N ASN A 92 6.79 7.66 25.97
CA ASN A 92 6.19 6.38 25.60
C ASN A 92 5.36 6.42 24.30
N CYS A 93 5.20 7.58 23.67
CA CYS A 93 4.53 7.76 22.38
C CYS A 93 5.52 8.09 21.25
N LEU A 94 6.81 8.20 21.57
CA LEU A 94 7.87 8.60 20.65
C LEU A 94 8.66 7.37 20.21
N PHE A 95 8.86 7.25 18.91
CA PHE A 95 9.55 6.12 18.29
C PHE A 95 10.72 6.58 17.43
N LYS A 96 11.68 5.69 17.18
CA LYS A 96 12.65 5.81 16.09
C LYS A 96 12.41 4.70 15.09
N GLU A 97 12.67 5.00 13.82
CA GLU A 97 12.64 4.03 12.73
C GLU A 97 14.06 3.53 12.44
N GLU A 98 14.23 2.22 12.40
CA GLU A 98 15.41 1.55 11.86
C GLU A 98 15.04 0.81 10.58
N PHE A 99 15.95 0.79 9.60
CA PHE A 99 15.79 0.00 8.39
C PHE A 99 16.78 -1.16 8.39
N VAL A 100 16.27 -2.38 8.52
CA VAL A 100 17.07 -3.60 8.69
C VAL A 100 16.51 -4.69 7.77
N ASP A 101 17.38 -5.32 6.99
CA ASP A 101 17.03 -6.41 6.07
C ASP A 101 15.90 -6.09 5.07
N GLY A 102 15.79 -4.82 4.64
CA GLY A 102 14.73 -4.38 3.72
C GLY A 102 13.40 -4.02 4.39
N TYR A 103 13.33 -4.07 5.73
CA TYR A 103 12.11 -3.77 6.49
C TYR A 103 12.33 -2.64 7.48
N ASN A 104 11.25 -1.93 7.80
CA ASN A 104 11.23 -0.90 8.82
C ASN A 104 10.92 -1.54 10.18
N ARG A 105 11.59 -1.11 11.24
CA ARG A 105 11.25 -1.47 12.62
C ARG A 105 11.14 -0.19 13.44
N TYR A 106 10.23 -0.21 14.42
CA TYR A 106 9.94 0.96 15.24
C TYR A 106 10.20 0.64 16.69
N HIS A 107 11.18 1.28 17.30
CA HIS A 107 11.46 1.14 18.73
C HIS A 107 11.16 2.42 19.50
N LEU A 108 10.86 2.26 20.77
CA LEU A 108 10.57 3.37 21.65
C LEU A 108 11.84 4.20 21.90
N VAL A 109 11.73 5.54 21.89
CA VAL A 109 12.88 6.43 22.12
C VAL A 109 13.51 6.19 23.50
N LYS A 110 12.70 6.06 24.55
CA LYS A 110 13.20 5.86 25.92
C LYS A 110 13.71 4.46 26.23
N ASN A 111 13.48 3.49 25.33
CA ASN A 111 13.87 2.09 25.53
C ASN A 111 14.03 1.41 24.17
N GLU A 112 15.29 1.29 23.74
CA GLU A 112 15.64 0.73 22.45
C GLU A 112 15.36 -0.78 22.34
N ASP A 113 15.18 -1.48 23.46
CA ASP A 113 14.76 -2.89 23.47
C ASP A 113 13.25 -3.07 23.21
N ARG A 114 12.48 -1.98 23.23
CA ARG A 114 11.01 -1.99 23.13
C ARG A 114 10.55 -1.66 21.72
N TYR A 115 10.24 -2.68 20.94
CA TYR A 115 9.75 -2.54 19.57
C TYR A 115 8.24 -2.71 19.45
N ILE A 116 7.64 -1.99 18.50
CA ILE A 116 6.34 -2.36 17.95
C ILE A 116 6.51 -3.71 17.25
N GLY A 117 5.67 -4.68 17.56
CA GLY A 117 5.74 -6.00 16.95
C GLY A 117 4.50 -6.83 17.18
N PHE A 118 4.23 -7.74 16.27
CA PHE A 118 3.08 -8.63 16.29
C PHE A 118 3.53 -10.06 15.97
N ASN A 119 3.04 -11.03 16.74
CA ASN A 119 3.26 -12.43 16.44
C ASN A 119 2.47 -12.87 15.20
N ARG A 120 2.64 -14.12 14.77
CA ARG A 120 1.94 -14.68 13.59
C ARG A 120 0.41 -14.56 13.62
N ARG A 121 -0.19 -14.51 14.82
CA ARG A 121 -1.64 -14.36 15.01
C ARG A 121 -2.10 -12.90 15.02
N GLY A 122 -1.19 -11.95 14.77
CA GLY A 122 -1.47 -10.52 14.82
C GLY A 122 -1.58 -9.94 16.23
N VAL A 123 -1.21 -10.71 17.26
CA VAL A 123 -1.22 -10.25 18.65
C VAL A 123 0.11 -9.59 18.98
N GLN A 124 0.05 -8.46 19.68
CA GLN A 124 1.23 -7.69 20.04
C GLN A 124 2.28 -8.50 20.81
N LEU A 125 3.54 -8.30 20.49
CA LEU A 125 4.66 -8.77 21.28
C LEU A 125 4.87 -7.87 22.51
N ARG A 126 4.85 -8.48 23.69
CA ARG A 126 5.02 -7.77 24.97
C ARG A 126 6.42 -7.87 25.56
N ARG A 127 7.27 -8.75 25.02
CA ARG A 127 8.65 -8.92 25.45
C ARG A 127 9.55 -7.99 24.63
N GLY A 128 10.64 -7.52 25.23
CA GLY A 128 11.65 -6.76 24.50
C GLY A 128 12.43 -7.66 23.53
N LYS A 129 13.10 -7.06 22.55
CA LYS A 129 13.81 -7.75 21.46
C LYS A 129 14.91 -8.68 21.98
N SER A 130 15.69 -8.23 22.96
CA SER A 130 16.77 -8.96 23.65
C SER A 130 16.30 -10.26 24.31
N ARG A 131 15.02 -10.32 24.72
CA ARG A 131 14.41 -11.49 25.37
C ARG A 131 13.74 -12.46 24.40
N LEU A 132 13.79 -12.18 23.10
CA LEU A 132 13.24 -13.03 22.05
C LEU A 132 14.37 -13.66 21.25
N SER A 133 14.16 -14.88 20.78
CA SER A 133 15.09 -15.51 19.85
C SER A 133 15.14 -14.72 18.55
N GLU A 134 16.30 -14.78 17.88
CA GLU A 134 16.57 -14.07 16.62
C GLU A 134 15.52 -14.39 15.54
N ARG A 135 15.05 -15.65 15.48
CA ARG A 135 13.96 -16.07 14.57
C ARG A 135 12.66 -15.27 14.73
N LEU A 136 12.43 -14.69 15.90
CA LEU A 136 11.26 -13.85 16.20
C LEU A 136 11.51 -12.36 15.96
N HIS A 137 12.74 -11.92 15.64
CA HIS A 137 13.03 -10.51 15.38
C HIS A 137 12.30 -9.98 14.13
N LYS A 138 12.03 -10.85 13.15
CA LYS A 138 11.14 -10.53 12.02
C LYS A 138 9.74 -10.08 12.43
N CYS A 139 9.30 -10.40 13.65
CA CYS A 139 8.01 -9.98 14.19
C CYS A 139 8.00 -8.53 14.67
N PHE A 140 9.13 -7.83 14.59
CA PHE A 140 9.25 -6.37 14.73
C PHE A 140 9.36 -5.65 13.38
N SER A 141 9.29 -6.37 12.26
CA SER A 141 9.61 -5.86 10.92
C SER A 141 8.36 -5.57 10.10
N PHE A 142 8.34 -4.42 9.43
CA PHE A 142 7.20 -3.88 8.69
C PHE A 142 7.59 -3.37 7.31
N MET A 143 6.70 -3.56 6.34
CA MET A 143 6.73 -2.82 5.08
C MET A 143 5.83 -1.57 5.20
N LYS A 144 6.34 -0.43 4.73
CA LYS A 144 5.56 0.79 4.57
C LYS A 144 4.94 0.78 3.18
N GLU A 145 3.63 0.67 3.12
CA GLU A 145 2.90 0.87 1.88
C GLU A 145 2.32 2.27 1.88
N ALA A 146 2.62 3.06 0.85
CA ALA A 146 2.02 4.37 0.71
C ALA A 146 0.51 4.22 0.51
N HIS A 147 -0.27 5.15 1.04
CA HIS A 147 -1.73 5.10 0.92
C HIS A 147 -2.21 5.15 -0.55
N ASP A 148 -1.50 5.89 -1.38
CA ASP A 148 -1.72 6.00 -2.83
C ASP A 148 -1.08 4.85 -3.63
N PHE A 149 -0.41 3.92 -2.95
CA PHE A 149 0.18 2.75 -3.59
C PHE A 149 -0.92 1.74 -3.94
N ASP A 150 -1.41 1.86 -5.16
CA ASP A 150 -2.20 0.83 -5.83
C ASP A 150 -1.25 -0.12 -6.56
N ILE A 151 -1.16 -1.37 -6.08
CA ILE A 151 -0.32 -2.40 -6.67
C ILE A 151 -0.72 -2.72 -8.10
N ASN A 152 -2.01 -2.64 -8.44
CA ASN A 152 -2.48 -2.86 -9.81
C ASN A 152 -2.03 -1.70 -10.70
N ARG A 153 -2.20 -0.45 -10.24
CA ARG A 153 -1.68 0.72 -10.96
C ARG A 153 -0.16 0.67 -11.12
N HIS A 154 0.57 0.26 -10.08
CA HIS A 154 2.02 0.09 -10.13
C HIS A 154 2.43 -1.00 -11.13
N ASN A 155 1.75 -2.15 -11.11
CA ASN A 155 2.01 -3.26 -12.02
C ASN A 155 1.65 -2.89 -13.47
N ILE A 156 0.55 -2.16 -13.71
CA ILE A 156 0.18 -1.64 -15.03
C ILE A 156 1.26 -0.69 -15.54
N MET A 157 1.74 0.24 -14.70
CA MET A 157 2.83 1.15 -15.06
C MET A 157 4.15 0.40 -15.30
N ARG A 158 4.46 -0.64 -14.52
CA ARG A 158 5.66 -1.47 -14.70
C ARG A 158 5.61 -2.42 -15.89
N ALA A 159 4.44 -2.97 -16.20
CA ALA A 159 4.24 -3.87 -17.33
C ALA A 159 4.25 -3.12 -18.68
N GLY A 160 4.24 -1.78 -18.68
CA GLY A 160 4.29 -0.98 -19.91
C GLY A 160 3.03 -1.08 -20.77
N ASP A 161 1.97 -1.73 -20.26
CA ASP A 161 0.66 -1.78 -20.92
C ASP A 161 -0.10 -0.48 -20.63
N LEU A 162 0.39 0.63 -21.19
CA LEU A 162 -0.55 1.62 -21.67
C LEU A 162 -1.52 0.88 -22.61
N PRO A 163 -2.82 1.22 -22.64
CA PRO A 163 -3.66 0.80 -23.75
C PRO A 163 -2.93 1.31 -24.98
N LYS A 164 -2.34 0.38 -25.74
CA LYS A 164 -1.83 0.70 -27.07
C LYS A 164 -3.04 1.29 -27.76
N TRP A 165 -3.04 2.60 -27.93
CA TRP A 165 -3.65 3.23 -29.07
C TRP A 165 -3.07 2.46 -30.24
N ARG A 166 -3.77 1.40 -30.67
CA ARG A 166 -3.49 0.78 -31.96
C ARG A 166 -3.59 1.97 -32.89
N PRO A 167 -2.50 2.39 -33.55
CA PRO A 167 -2.65 3.32 -34.65
C PRO A 167 -3.70 2.67 -35.52
N GLN A 168 -4.83 3.34 -35.71
CA GLN A 168 -5.85 2.91 -36.64
C GLN A 168 -5.07 2.58 -37.90
N ARG A 169 -4.97 1.29 -38.27
CA ARG A 169 -4.27 0.91 -39.49
C ARG A 169 -4.91 1.80 -40.53
N ARG A 170 -4.14 2.70 -41.16
CA ARG A 170 -4.64 3.46 -42.29
C ARG A 170 -5.25 2.40 -43.21
N LEU A 171 -6.57 2.45 -43.36
CA LEU A 171 -7.25 1.65 -44.35
C LEU A 171 -6.52 1.99 -45.65
N ARG A 172 -5.83 0.99 -46.22
CA ARG A 172 -5.26 1.15 -47.56
C ARG A 172 -6.42 1.64 -48.45
N PRO A 173 -6.20 2.66 -49.29
CA PRO A 173 -7.18 3.00 -50.31
C PRO A 173 -7.50 1.73 -51.10
N PRO A 174 -8.78 1.46 -51.39
CA PRO A 174 -9.14 0.28 -52.15
C PRO A 174 -8.44 0.34 -53.51
N PRO A 175 -7.90 -0.78 -54.02
CA PRO A 175 -7.37 -0.82 -55.37
C PRO A 175 -8.51 -0.49 -56.34
N GLN A 176 -8.28 0.49 -57.21
CA GLN A 176 -9.09 0.74 -58.39
C GLN A 176 -8.94 -0.47 -59.31
N ASN A 177 -9.82 -1.45 -59.16
CA ASN A 177 -10.27 -2.37 -60.20
C ASN A 177 -11.46 -3.16 -59.63
N SER A 178 -12.62 -2.53 -59.70
CA SER A 178 -13.91 -3.13 -59.39
C SER A 178 -14.30 -4.11 -60.49
N ILE A 179 -13.99 -5.39 -60.31
CA ILE A 179 -14.72 -6.47 -60.97
C ILE A 179 -15.82 -6.89 -60.00
N LYS A 180 -17.08 -6.60 -60.37
CA LYS A 180 -18.28 -6.87 -59.58
C LYS A 180 -18.38 -8.37 -59.22
N PRO A 181 -18.63 -8.74 -57.94
CA PRO A 181 -19.15 -10.06 -57.62
C PRO A 181 -20.68 -10.05 -57.68
N PRO A 182 -21.32 -11.04 -58.31
CA PRO A 182 -22.77 -11.21 -58.24
C PRO A 182 -23.16 -11.88 -56.92
N CYS A 183 -24.45 -11.75 -56.64
CA CYS A 183 -25.08 -11.83 -55.34
C CYS A 183 -25.19 -13.24 -54.72
N HIS A 184 -25.39 -13.18 -53.40
CA HIS A 184 -26.10 -14.12 -52.52
C HIS A 184 -25.39 -15.35 -51.94
N GLY A 185 -25.59 -15.51 -50.64
CA GLY A 185 -25.65 -16.82 -49.99
C GLY A 185 -25.22 -16.81 -48.53
N VAL A 186 -26.06 -16.29 -47.62
CA VAL A 186 -25.96 -16.65 -46.20
C VAL A 186 -26.21 -18.15 -46.08
N ARG A 187 -25.21 -18.93 -45.63
CA ARG A 187 -25.45 -20.30 -45.18
C ARG A 187 -24.68 -20.64 -43.91
N HIS A 188 -25.50 -20.99 -42.93
CA HIS A 188 -25.18 -21.58 -41.65
C HIS A 188 -24.42 -22.91 -41.80
N HIS A 189 -23.45 -23.15 -40.93
CA HIS A 189 -22.81 -24.44 -40.76
C HIS A 189 -23.69 -25.36 -39.93
N HIS A 190 -24.37 -26.32 -40.56
CA HIS A 190 -24.62 -27.66 -40.00
C HIS A 190 -24.82 -28.67 -41.14
N GLY A 191 -24.10 -29.79 -41.07
CA GLY A 191 -24.53 -31.11 -41.56
C GLY A 191 -24.68 -31.35 -43.08
N ARG A 192 -23.86 -32.28 -43.57
CA ARG A 192 -24.18 -33.35 -44.56
C ARG A 192 -24.98 -33.04 -45.84
N HIS A 193 -24.33 -33.38 -46.97
CA HIS A 193 -24.87 -33.85 -48.27
C HIS A 193 -26.04 -33.08 -48.94
N GLN A 194 -25.82 -32.54 -50.15
CA GLN A 194 -26.32 -33.10 -51.43
C GLN A 194 -26.05 -32.19 -52.65
N ARG A 195 -26.04 -32.85 -53.82
CA ARG A 195 -25.71 -32.42 -55.18
C ARG A 195 -26.71 -31.44 -55.84
N ARG A 196 -26.15 -30.61 -56.74
CA ARG A 196 -26.66 -30.01 -58.01
C ARG A 196 -27.93 -29.13 -57.97
N ARG A 197 -27.83 -27.91 -58.53
CA ARG A 197 -28.26 -27.54 -59.91
C ARG A 197 -28.03 -26.04 -60.20
N ASN A 198 -27.81 -25.77 -61.48
CA ASN A 198 -27.49 -24.49 -62.15
C ASN A 198 -28.65 -23.48 -62.10
N CYS A 199 -28.32 -22.18 -62.23
CA CYS A 199 -29.22 -21.14 -62.71
C CYS A 199 -28.52 -20.33 -63.81
N ASP A 200 -29.11 -20.33 -65.01
CA ASP A 200 -28.81 -19.44 -66.14
C ASP A 200 -29.45 -18.07 -65.93
N GLY A 201 -28.87 -17.06 -66.59
CA GLY A 201 -29.26 -15.66 -66.51
C GLY A 201 -30.20 -15.17 -67.62
N THR A 202 -30.65 -13.94 -67.40
CA THR A 202 -31.14 -12.98 -68.40
C THR A 202 -30.48 -11.64 -68.11
#